data_AF-A0A645J3H5-F1
#
_entry.id   AF-A0A645J3H5-F1
#
_cell.length_a   1.000
_cell.length_b   1.000
_cell.length_c   1.000
_cell.angle_alpha   90.00
_cell.angle_beta   90.00
_cell.angle_gamma   90.00
#
_symmetry.space_group_name_H-M   'P 1'
#
loop_
_entity.id
_entity.type
_entity.pdbx_description
1 polymer ?
#
loop_
_entity_poly.entity_id
_entity_poly.type
_entity_poly.pdbx_seq_one_letter_code
_entity_poly.pdbx_strand_id
1 'polypeptide(L)'
;MEDETLFRHLCLLKDREGLQIEPSAAAGFSGPRALVESVAGQDYLQRQKLLPHMANATHIVWTTGGLFVPDEEYARFLARGRDLLN
;
A
#
# COMPACT_ATOMS: atom_id res chain seq x y z
N MET A 1 11.10 2.09 0.23
CA MET A 1 10.03 1.11 0.52
C MET A 1 10.71 -0.23 0.52
N GLU A 2 10.62 -0.94 1.64
CA GLU A 2 11.22 -2.26 1.77
C GLU A 2 10.23 -3.32 1.29
N ASP A 3 10.75 -4.42 0.75
CA ASP A 3 9.93 -5.54 0.26
C ASP A 3 8.92 -6.00 1.30
N GLU A 4 9.28 -6.00 2.59
CA GLU A 4 8.39 -6.36 3.69
C GLU A 4 7.12 -5.51 3.76
N THR A 5 7.21 -4.22 3.43
CA THR A 5 6.03 -3.34 3.44
C THR A 5 5.04 -3.75 2.36
N LEU A 6 5.52 -4.23 1.21
CA LEU A 6 4.66 -4.75 0.13
C LEU A 6 3.88 -5.98 0.60
N PHE A 7 4.56 -6.92 1.28
CA PHE A 7 3.91 -8.12 1.80
C PHE A 7 2.90 -7.81 2.91
N ARG A 8 3.19 -6.84 3.80
CA ARG A 8 2.21 -6.36 4.79
C ARG A 8 0.96 -5.81 4.11
N HIS A 9 1.11 -4.95 3.10
CA HIS A 9 -0.02 -4.33 2.40
C HIS A 9 -0.84 -5.32 1.60
N LEU A 10 -0.21 -6.26 0.88
CA LEU A 10 -0.96 -7.32 0.17
C LEU A 10 -1.79 -8.15 1.15
N CYS A 11 -1.22 -8.52 2.31
CA CYS A 11 -1.93 -9.33 3.30
C CYS A 11 -3.12 -8.56 3.88
N LEU A 12 -2.90 -7.31 4.28
CA LEU A 12 -3.98 -6.45 4.77
C LEU A 12 -5.08 -6.25 3.73
N LEU A 13 -4.73 -6.06 2.46
CA LEU A 13 -5.72 -5.92 1.39
C LEU A 13 -6.53 -7.21 1.21
N LYS A 14 -5.88 -8.37 1.26
CA LYS A 14 -6.55 -9.66 1.18
C LYS A 14 -7.52 -9.85 2.34
N ASP A 15 -7.09 -9.53 3.56
CA ASP A 15 -7.88 -9.75 4.78
C ASP A 15 -9.05 -8.76 4.91
N ARG A 16 -8.90 -7.54 4.40
CA ARG A 16 -9.92 -6.48 4.52
C ARG A 16 -10.90 -6.43 3.35
N GLU A 17 -10.40 -6.59 2.13
CA GLU A 17 -11.18 -6.38 0.90
C GLU A 17 -11.31 -7.68 0.07
N GLY A 18 -10.66 -8.77 0.46
CA GLY A 18 -10.71 -10.06 -0.26
C GLY A 18 -9.90 -10.09 -1.57
N LEU A 19 -9.31 -8.96 -1.97
CA LEU A 19 -8.60 -8.80 -3.23
C LEU A 19 -7.23 -9.49 -3.23
N GLN A 20 -6.90 -10.12 -4.36
CA GLN A 20 -5.60 -10.76 -4.58
C GLN A 20 -4.79 -9.93 -5.56
N ILE A 21 -3.63 -9.45 -5.11
CA ILE A 21 -2.68 -8.67 -5.91
C ILE A 21 -1.28 -9.23 -5.72
N GLU A 22 -0.39 -9.00 -6.68
CA GLU A 22 1.03 -9.30 -6.52
C GLU A 22 1.74 -8.23 -5.65
N PRO A 23 2.91 -8.52 -5.05
CA PRO A 23 3.59 -7.57 -4.16
C PRO A 23 3.88 -6.19 -4.78
N SER A 24 4.30 -6.13 -6.04
CA SER A 24 4.56 -4.86 -6.75
C SER A 24 3.30 -3.99 -6.87
N ALA A 25 2.13 -4.61 -7.04
CA ALA A 25 0.84 -3.93 -7.09
C ALA A 25 0.42 -3.34 -5.73
N ALA A 26 1.12 -3.67 -4.64
CA ALA A 26 0.89 -3.11 -3.31
C ALA A 26 1.74 -1.85 -3.01
N ALA A 27 2.57 -1.39 -3.96
CA ALA A 27 3.49 -0.27 -3.75
C ALA A 27 2.79 1.06 -3.37
N GLY A 28 1.59 1.29 -3.93
CA GLY A 28 0.85 2.55 -3.74
C GLY A 28 0.26 2.73 -2.34
N PHE A 29 0.10 1.66 -1.55
CA PHE A 29 -0.59 1.71 -0.26
C PHE A 29 0.15 2.53 0.81
N SER A 30 1.48 2.65 0.70
CA SER A 30 2.26 3.51 1.60
C SER A 30 2.14 5.00 1.29
N GLY A 31 1.68 5.35 0.09
CA GLY A 31 1.66 6.72 -0.43
C GLY A 31 0.89 7.71 0.45
N PRO A 32 -0.38 7.44 0.81
CA PRO A 32 -1.16 8.35 1.65
C PRO A 32 -0.50 8.66 2.99
N ARG A 33 -0.06 7.61 3.71
CA ARG A 33 0.67 7.76 4.97
C ARG A 33 1.95 8.58 4.79
N ALA A 34 2.76 8.24 3.79
CA ALA A 34 4.00 8.97 3.52
C ALA A 34 3.74 10.46 3.21
N LEU A 35 2.68 10.77 2.47
CA LEU A 35 2.30 12.14 2.14
C LEU A 35 1.91 12.95 3.39
N VAL A 36 1.18 12.34 4.33
CA VAL A 36 0.65 13.05 5.51
C VAL A 36 1.50 12.95 6.77
N GLU A 37 2.40 11.97 6.89
CA GLU A 37 3.18 11.76 8.13
C GLU A 37 4.68 12.05 7.93
N SER A 38 5.22 12.01 6.70
CA SER A 38 6.65 12.27 6.49
C SER A 38 6.97 13.76 6.40
N VAL A 39 8.19 14.13 6.79
CA VAL A 39 8.70 15.51 6.65
C VAL A 39 8.62 15.99 5.19
N ALA A 40 9.07 15.17 4.24
CA ALA A 40 9.02 15.51 2.82
C ALA A 40 7.59 15.67 2.28
N GLY A 41 6.66 14.84 2.76
CA GLY A 41 5.24 14.93 2.39
C GLY A 41 4.58 16.20 2.94
N GLN A 42 4.83 16.52 4.21
CA GLN A 42 4.36 17.75 4.85
C GLN A 42 4.92 19.00 4.16
N ASP A 43 6.22 19.00 3.83
CA ASP A 43 6.85 20.08 3.06
C ASP A 43 6.19 20.27 1.69
N TYR A 44 5.91 19.17 0.98
CA TYR A 44 5.20 19.22 -0.31
C TYR A 44 3.80 19.82 -0.14
N LEU A 45 3.02 19.34 0.84
CA LEU A 45 1.66 19.83 1.10
C LEU A 45 1.65 21.32 1.45
N GLN A 46 2.64 21.81 2.21
CA GLN A 46 2.77 23.23 2.52
C GLN A 46 3.12 24.05 1.28
N ARG A 47 4.15 23.65 0.52
CA ARG A 47 4.61 24.35 -0.70
C ARG A 47 3.51 24.45 -1.76
N GLN A 48 2.70 23.40 -1.88
CA GLN A 48 1.57 23.35 -2.82
C GLN A 48 0.27 23.94 -2.23
N LYS A 49 0.29 24.43 -0.98
CA LYS A 49 -0.88 24.97 -0.26
C LYS A 49 -2.06 23.97 -0.18
N LEU A 50 -1.75 22.68 -0.08
CA LEU A 50 -2.72 21.59 -0.05
C LEU A 50 -3.18 21.20 1.36
N LEU A 51 -2.45 21.58 2.41
CA LEU A 51 -2.78 21.21 3.80
C LEU A 51 -4.25 21.45 4.18
N PRO A 52 -4.87 22.61 3.90
CA PRO A 52 -6.28 22.86 4.27
C PRO A 52 -7.28 21.96 3.53
N HIS A 53 -6.87 21.35 2.41
CA HIS A 53 -7.73 20.52 1.57
C HIS A 53 -7.64 19.04 1.93
N MET A 54 -6.65 18.62 2.71
CA MET A 54 -6.41 17.20 3.02
C MET A 54 -7.56 16.52 3.75
N ALA A 55 -8.36 17.27 4.51
CA ALA A 55 -9.56 16.74 5.18
C ALA A 55 -10.60 16.17 4.19
N ASN A 56 -10.61 16.63 2.94
CA ASN A 56 -11.54 16.19 1.89
C ASN A 56 -10.81 15.53 0.71
N ALA A 57 -9.53 15.18 0.86
CA ALA A 57 -8.76 14.57 -0.21
C ALA A 57 -9.17 13.11 -0.44
N THR A 58 -9.20 12.69 -1.70
CA THR A 58 -9.37 11.28 -2.08
C THR A 58 -8.03 10.70 -2.49
N HIS A 59 -7.62 9.60 -1.86
CA HIS A 59 -6.42 8.86 -2.24
C HIS A 59 -6.81 7.69 -3.15
N ILE A 60 -6.35 7.72 -4.40
CA ILE A 60 -6.56 6.64 -5.35
C ILE A 60 -5.30 5.78 -5.40
N VAL A 61 -5.42 4.52 -4.99
CA VAL A 61 -4.35 3.53 -5.11
C VAL A 61 -4.58 2.72 -6.39
N TRP A 62 -3.55 2.59 -7.23
CA TRP A 62 -3.63 1.85 -8.49
C TRP A 62 -2.93 0.49 -8.40
N THR A 63 -3.69 -0.58 -8.25
CA THR A 63 -3.16 -1.95 -8.24
C THR A 63 -2.89 -2.42 -9.67
N THR A 64 -1.65 -2.83 -9.97
CA THR A 64 -1.20 -3.05 -11.35
C THR A 64 -1.25 -4.50 -11.83
N GLY A 65 -1.45 -5.48 -10.95
CA GLY A 65 -1.31 -6.90 -11.31
C GLY A 65 -1.65 -7.87 -10.18
N GLY A 66 -1.54 -9.16 -10.48
CA GLY A 66 -1.84 -10.25 -9.57
C GLY A 66 -2.69 -11.37 -10.17
N LEU A 67 -3.43 -11.10 -11.26
CA LEU A 67 -4.38 -12.05 -11.84
C LEU A 67 -3.74 -13.38 -12.29
N PHE A 68 -2.49 -13.34 -12.76
CA PHE A 68 -1.78 -14.51 -13.27
C PHE A 68 -0.76 -15.10 -12.28
N VAL A 69 -0.74 -14.64 -11.03
CA VAL A 69 0.10 -15.25 -9.99
C VAL A 69 -0.49 -16.63 -9.67
N PRO A 70 0.27 -17.72 -9.79
CA PRO A 70 -0.19 -19.05 -9.42
C PRO A 70 -0.58 -19.13 -7.94
N ASP A 71 -1.58 -19.94 -7.61
CA ASP A 71 -2.12 -20.06 -6.24
C ASP A 71 -1.04 -20.38 -5.20
N GLU A 72 -0.09 -21.26 -5.54
CA GLU A 72 1.01 -21.63 -4.64
C GLU A 72 1.96 -20.45 -4.37
N GLU A 73 2.24 -19.66 -5.40
CA GLU A 73 3.09 -18.48 -5.26
C GLU A 73 2.38 -17.38 -4.47
N TYR A 74 1.09 -17.15 -4.73
CA TYR A 74 0.27 -16.24 -3.95
C TYR A 74 0.19 -16.65 -2.48
N ALA A 75 0.03 -17.96 -2.19
CA ALA A 75 0.02 -18.48 -0.84
C ALA A 75 1.35 -18.20 -0.09
N ARG A 76 2.49 -18.28 -0.78
CA ARG A 76 3.80 -17.90 -0.22
C ARG A 76 3.88 -16.41 0.11
N PHE A 77 3.36 -15.54 -0.76
CA PHE A 77 3.30 -14.10 -0.48
C PHE A 77 2.43 -13.80 0.75
N LEU A 78 1.27 -14.45 0.83
CA LEU A 78 0.34 -14.26 1.94
C LEU A 78 0.92 -14.78 3.26
N ALA A 79 1.58 -15.94 3.25
CA ALA A 79 2.28 -16.47 4.43
C ALA A 79 3.36 -15.49 4.94
N ARG A 80 4.21 -14.98 4.03
CA ARG A 80 5.21 -13.96 4.38
C ARG A 80 4.58 -12.69 4.95
N GLY A 81 3.46 -12.24 4.38
CA GLY A 81 2.72 -11.08 4.88
C GLY A 81 2.17 -11.30 6.30
N ARG A 82 1.63 -12.50 6.58
CA ARG A 82 1.13 -12.87 7.91
C ARG A 82 2.25 -12.92 8.95
N ASP A 83 3.41 -13.50 8.60
CA ASP A 83 4.57 -13.56 9.50
C ASP A 83 5.05 -12.17 9.91
N LEU A 84 4.92 -11.18 9.02
CA LEU A 84 5.28 -9.80 9.31
C LEU A 84 4.25 -9.10 10.20
N LEU A 85 2.98 -9.51 10.17
CA LEU A 85 1.89 -8.89 10.95
C LEU A 85 1.73 -9.47 12.37
N ASN A 86 2.42 -10.57 12.68
CA ASN A 86 2.46 -11.18 14.01
C ASN A 86 3.35 -10.41 15.00
#